data_AF-A0A372FT37-F1
#
_entry.id   AF-A0A372FT37-F1
#
_cell.length_a   1.000
_cell.length_b   1.000
_cell.length_c   1.000
_cell.angle_alpha   90.00
_cell.angle_beta   90.00
_cell.angle_gamma   90.00
#
_symmetry.space_group_name_H-M   'P 1'
#
loop_
_entity.id
_entity.type
_entity.pdbx_description
1 polymer ?
#
loop_
_entity_poly.entity_id
_entity_poly.type
_entity_poly.pdbx_seq_one_letter_code
_entity_poly.pdbx_strand_id
1 'polypeptide(L)'
;MTGGPGGDTGHGIADIADAGAFLSRLVRLESTALVRLRPAGPPGRTALWARLPWGVLAARTVAGPGAGDATVSAGSLLAELAAGGTALPARCDAQWRWALPPAGSRWVETLPGGELRRLASAAAGTLREAAAHGVAGRAVGQRALRDALLDHVAVVVTPDDEPARPVEVTQRLVQGLVRMGFLGPAGNSPESGAVQVRAAGRWVGLVGPYGAVWSQKATDLVVRPAVAHANG
;
A
#
# COMPACT_ATOMS: atom_id res chain seq x y z
N MET A 1 44.98 -9.33 2.82
CA MET A 1 43.66 -9.95 2.57
C MET A 1 42.82 -8.97 1.79
N THR A 2 42.87 -9.09 0.47
CA THR A 2 42.15 -8.27 -0.50
C THR A 2 40.68 -8.68 -0.52
N GLY A 3 39.78 -7.76 -0.15
CA GLY A 3 38.34 -7.94 -0.30
C GLY A 3 37.99 -8.00 -1.78
N GLY A 4 37.42 -9.12 -2.22
CA GLY A 4 36.90 -9.27 -3.57
C GLY A 4 35.67 -8.38 -3.81
N PRO A 5 35.40 -7.97 -5.07
CA PRO A 5 34.21 -7.21 -5.40
C PRO A 5 32.96 -8.02 -5.02
N GLY A 6 32.04 -7.39 -4.29
CA GLY A 6 30.87 -8.01 -3.70
C GLY A 6 30.09 -8.84 -4.71
N GLY A 7 29.94 -10.12 -4.42
CA GLY A 7 29.18 -11.05 -5.26
C GLY A 7 27.78 -10.53 -5.51
N ASP A 8 27.32 -10.72 -6.75
CA ASP A 8 25.93 -10.52 -7.17
C ASP A 8 25.01 -11.22 -6.19
N THR A 9 24.52 -10.45 -5.22
CA THR A 9 23.64 -10.95 -4.19
C THR A 9 22.27 -11.01 -4.85
N GLY A 10 21.85 -12.24 -5.16
CA GLY A 10 20.55 -12.51 -5.73
C GLY A 10 19.40 -11.93 -4.90
N HIS A 11 18.18 -12.00 -5.43
CA HIS A 11 17.02 -11.38 -4.76
C HIS A 11 16.74 -11.95 -3.36
N GLY A 12 17.21 -13.17 -3.03
CA GLY A 12 17.17 -13.75 -1.68
C GLY A 12 15.76 -14.03 -1.14
N ILE A 13 14.77 -14.18 -2.03
CA ILE A 13 13.38 -14.52 -1.70
C ILE A 13 13.24 -16.04 -1.75
N ALA A 14 12.76 -16.64 -0.67
CA ALA A 14 12.51 -18.08 -0.60
C ALA A 14 11.03 -18.43 -0.87
N ASP A 15 10.12 -17.53 -0.48
CA ASP A 15 8.68 -17.70 -0.70
C ASP A 15 8.25 -17.08 -2.03
N ILE A 16 8.54 -17.82 -3.10
CA ILE A 16 8.31 -17.41 -4.50
C ILE A 16 6.81 -17.24 -4.77
N ALA A 17 5.96 -18.08 -4.18
CA ALA A 17 4.52 -18.06 -4.42
C ALA A 17 3.89 -16.76 -3.90
N ASP A 18 4.16 -16.38 -2.65
CA ASP A 18 3.61 -15.16 -2.08
C ASP A 18 4.20 -13.89 -2.73
N ALA A 19 5.50 -13.89 -3.00
CA ALA A 19 6.16 -12.78 -3.70
C ALA A 19 5.61 -12.61 -5.12
N GLY A 20 5.50 -13.70 -5.88
CA GLY A 20 4.92 -13.71 -7.22
C GLY A 20 3.46 -13.25 -7.23
N ALA A 21 2.67 -13.66 -6.24
CA ALA A 21 1.27 -13.24 -6.11
C ALA A 21 1.12 -11.74 -5.78
N PHE A 22 2.02 -11.17 -4.97
CA PHE A 22 2.09 -9.74 -4.70
C PHE A 22 2.49 -8.95 -5.96
N LEU A 23 3.60 -9.33 -6.60
CA LEU A 23 4.15 -8.65 -7.77
C LEU A 23 3.20 -8.73 -8.97
N SER A 24 2.56 -9.88 -9.20
CA SER A 24 1.59 -10.03 -10.29
C SER A 24 0.39 -9.09 -10.13
N ARG A 25 -0.09 -8.88 -8.90
CA ARG A 25 -1.17 -7.92 -8.63
C ARG A 25 -0.70 -6.49 -8.83
N LEU A 26 0.51 -6.18 -8.37
CA LEU A 26 1.11 -4.87 -8.54
C LEU A 26 1.28 -4.50 -10.02
N VAL A 27 1.88 -5.38 -10.83
CA VAL A 27 2.11 -5.18 -12.27
C VAL A 27 0.80 -5.02 -13.05
N ARG A 28 -0.27 -5.71 -12.64
CA ARG A 28 -1.61 -5.51 -13.22
C ARG A 28 -2.22 -4.14 -12.90
N LEU A 29 -1.86 -3.54 -11.78
CA LEU A 29 -2.32 -2.20 -11.42
C LEU A 29 -1.48 -1.12 -12.12
N GLU A 30 -0.17 -1.36 -12.24
CA GLU A 30 0.78 -0.45 -12.86
C GLU A 30 2.01 -1.23 -13.34
N SER A 31 2.26 -1.21 -14.65
CA SER A 31 3.27 -2.06 -15.28
C SER A 31 4.70 -1.61 -15.05
N THR A 32 4.93 -0.34 -14.73
CA THR A 32 6.25 0.25 -14.47
C THR A 32 6.61 0.27 -12.98
N ALA A 33 5.88 -0.51 -12.17
CA ALA A 33 5.87 -0.31 -10.73
C ALA A 33 7.21 -0.69 -10.14
N LEU A 34 7.63 0.08 -9.14
CA LEU A 34 8.81 -0.25 -8.34
C LEU A 34 8.39 -1.07 -7.13
N VAL A 35 9.24 -2.02 -6.77
CA VAL A 35 9.17 -2.75 -5.51
C VAL A 35 10.48 -2.53 -4.75
N ARG A 36 10.37 -2.12 -3.49
CA ARG A 36 11.49 -1.97 -2.58
C ARG A 36 11.50 -3.11 -1.57
N LEU A 37 12.56 -3.90 -1.62
CA LEU A 37 12.88 -4.96 -0.68
C LEU A 37 13.57 -4.33 0.53
N ARG A 38 13.13 -4.71 1.73
CA ARG A 38 13.72 -4.28 3.01
C ARG A 38 13.67 -5.45 4.00
N PRO A 39 14.70 -5.66 4.84
CA PRO A 39 14.59 -6.61 5.96
C PRO A 39 13.41 -6.21 6.86
N ALA A 40 12.66 -7.19 7.36
CA ALA A 40 11.46 -6.93 8.15
C ALA A 40 11.25 -7.95 9.27
N GLY A 41 11.23 -7.48 10.52
CA GLY A 41 10.99 -8.34 11.68
C GLY A 41 12.18 -9.27 11.98
N PRO A 42 11.94 -10.53 12.36
CA PRO A 42 13.01 -11.50 12.63
C PRO A 42 13.93 -11.74 11.41
N PRO A 43 15.15 -12.24 11.62
CA PRO A 43 16.05 -12.62 10.55
C PRO A 43 15.40 -13.58 9.54
N GLY A 44 15.75 -13.45 8.25
CA GLY A 44 15.23 -14.31 7.18
C GLY A 44 13.86 -13.91 6.66
N ARG A 45 13.41 -12.67 6.92
CA ARG A 45 12.16 -12.12 6.40
C ARG A 45 12.42 -10.81 5.67
N THR A 46 11.78 -10.63 4.52
CA THR A 46 11.89 -9.44 3.69
C THR A 46 10.51 -8.88 3.39
N ALA A 47 10.33 -7.58 3.60
CA ALA A 47 9.14 -6.86 3.16
C ALA A 47 9.34 -6.32 1.74
N LEU A 48 8.36 -6.62 0.89
CA LEU A 48 8.20 -6.06 -0.45
C LEU A 48 7.26 -4.85 -0.35
N TRP A 49 7.80 -3.65 -0.54
CA TRP A 49 7.05 -2.40 -0.48
C TRP A 49 6.79 -1.87 -1.89
N ALA A 50 5.57 -1.44 -2.15
CA ALA A 50 5.21 -0.82 -3.41
C ALA A 50 4.27 0.35 -3.20
N ARG A 51 4.35 1.36 -4.08
CA ARG A 51 3.42 2.48 -4.10
C ARG A 51 2.35 2.23 -5.14
N LEU A 52 1.11 2.07 -4.70
CA LEU A 52 -0.04 1.89 -5.58
C LEU A 52 -0.37 3.19 -6.33
N PRO A 53 -1.01 3.15 -7.52
CA PRO A 53 -1.28 4.35 -8.32
C PRO A 53 -2.05 5.47 -7.62
N TRP A 54 -2.85 5.13 -6.60
CA TRP A 54 -3.76 6.08 -5.94
C TRP A 54 -3.34 6.59 -4.56
N GLY A 55 -2.09 6.45 -4.11
CA GLY A 55 -1.70 7.09 -2.85
C GLY A 55 -0.96 6.22 -1.85
N VAL A 56 -1.23 4.93 -1.92
CA VAL A 56 -1.07 4.03 -0.77
C VAL A 56 0.15 3.17 -0.95
N LEU A 57 0.88 2.94 0.13
CA LEU A 57 1.94 1.94 0.18
C LEU A 57 1.33 0.58 0.49
N ALA A 58 1.64 -0.43 -0.30
CA ALA A 58 1.32 -1.83 -0.02
C ALA A 58 2.60 -2.55 0.40
N ALA A 59 2.46 -3.47 1.36
CA ALA A 59 3.56 -4.27 1.87
C ALA A 59 3.16 -5.73 2.01
N ARG A 60 4.02 -6.63 1.54
CA ARG A 60 3.97 -8.06 1.85
C ARG A 60 5.29 -8.49 2.43
N THR A 61 5.27 -9.13 3.59
CA THR A 61 6.46 -9.80 4.14
C THR A 61 6.49 -11.25 3.70
N VAL A 62 7.60 -11.66 3.09
CA VAL A 62 7.85 -13.01 2.56
C VAL A 62 9.05 -13.65 3.25
N ALA A 63 9.17 -14.98 3.16
CA ALA A 63 10.36 -15.69 3.65
C ALA A 63 11.56 -15.44 2.71
N GLY A 64 12.75 -15.36 3.31
CA GLY A 64 14.00 -15.11 2.62
C GLY A 64 14.72 -13.86 3.16
N PRO A 65 16.07 -13.90 3.28
CA PRO A 65 16.87 -12.78 3.77
C PRO A 65 16.78 -11.52 2.89
N GLY A 66 16.37 -11.67 1.63
CA GLY A 66 16.29 -10.57 0.67
C GLY A 66 17.66 -10.01 0.28
N ALA A 67 17.66 -9.04 -0.63
CA ALA A 67 18.87 -8.33 -1.06
C ALA A 67 19.21 -7.11 -0.16
N GLY A 68 18.86 -7.18 1.13
CA GLY A 68 18.95 -6.02 2.02
C GLY A 68 17.94 -4.93 1.64
N ASP A 69 18.39 -3.68 1.53
CA ASP A 69 17.58 -2.56 1.04
C ASP A 69 17.82 -2.37 -0.45
N ALA A 70 16.86 -2.72 -1.30
CA ALA A 70 16.99 -2.67 -2.75
C ALA A 70 15.66 -2.31 -3.41
N THR A 71 15.66 -1.37 -4.35
CA THR A 71 14.51 -1.09 -5.20
C THR A 71 14.77 -1.63 -6.59
N VAL A 72 13.80 -2.33 -7.17
CA VAL A 72 13.87 -2.88 -8.53
C VAL A 72 12.52 -2.69 -9.25
N SER A 73 12.51 -2.91 -10.57
CA SER A 73 11.26 -3.07 -11.31
C SER A 73 10.49 -4.30 -10.82
N ALA A 74 9.23 -4.12 -10.46
CA ALA A 74 8.35 -5.20 -10.06
C ALA A 74 8.13 -6.21 -11.19
N GLY A 75 8.02 -5.73 -12.43
CA GLY A 75 7.86 -6.58 -13.61
C GLY A 75 9.10 -7.44 -13.87
N SER A 76 10.30 -6.87 -13.73
CA SER A 76 11.56 -7.62 -13.91
C SER A 76 11.76 -8.64 -12.80
N LEU A 77 11.46 -8.28 -11.54
CA LEU A 77 11.53 -9.24 -10.43
C LEU A 77 10.50 -10.36 -10.60
N LEU A 78 9.28 -10.05 -11.02
CA LEU A 78 8.26 -11.06 -11.31
C LEU A 78 8.70 -12.04 -12.40
N ALA A 79 9.29 -11.53 -13.49
CA ALA A 79 9.79 -12.36 -14.58
C ALA A 79 10.91 -13.29 -14.11
N GLU A 80 11.85 -12.77 -13.32
CA GLU A 80 12.94 -13.57 -12.74
C GLU A 80 12.42 -14.70 -11.83
N LEU A 81 11.50 -14.38 -10.92
CA LEU A 81 10.87 -15.38 -10.04
C LEU A 81 10.09 -16.44 -10.84
N ALA A 82 9.40 -16.03 -11.91
CA ALA A 82 8.65 -16.94 -12.76
C ALA A 82 9.56 -17.87 -13.59
N ALA A 83 10.76 -17.41 -13.95
CA ALA A 83 11.79 -18.21 -14.60
C ALA A 83 12.54 -19.15 -13.63
N GLY A 84 12.28 -19.06 -12.32
CA GLY A 84 13.01 -19.79 -11.29
C GLY A 84 14.44 -19.30 -11.10
N GLY A 85 14.75 -18.10 -11.59
CA GLY A 85 16.04 -17.47 -11.44
C GLY A 85 16.26 -16.91 -10.03
N THR A 86 17.49 -16.55 -9.73
CA THR A 86 17.88 -16.02 -8.41
C THR A 86 18.49 -14.62 -8.49
N ALA A 87 18.69 -14.08 -9.69
CA ALA A 87 19.36 -12.80 -9.87
C ALA A 87 18.52 -11.66 -9.28
N LEU A 88 19.18 -10.65 -8.72
CA LEU A 88 18.50 -9.40 -8.42
C LEU A 88 18.42 -8.58 -9.73
N PRO A 89 17.22 -8.14 -10.17
CA PRO A 89 17.13 -7.25 -11.32
C PRO A 89 17.91 -5.94 -11.10
N ALA A 90 18.16 -5.21 -12.19
CA ALA A 90 18.84 -3.92 -12.13
C ALA A 90 18.21 -2.99 -11.07
N ARG A 91 19.06 -2.45 -10.20
CA ARG A 91 18.63 -1.60 -9.09
C ARG A 91 18.14 -0.24 -9.59
N CYS A 92 17.00 0.18 -9.06
CA CYS A 92 16.33 1.45 -9.33
C CYS A 92 16.18 2.27 -8.03
N ASP A 93 17.13 2.15 -7.09
CA ASP A 93 17.08 2.81 -5.77
C ASP A 93 16.81 4.31 -5.86
N ALA A 94 17.48 4.95 -6.81
CA ALA A 94 17.35 6.37 -7.06
C ALA A 94 15.98 6.76 -7.64
N GLN A 95 15.06 5.84 -7.90
CA GLN A 95 13.69 6.15 -8.35
C GLN A 95 12.66 6.07 -7.21
N TRP A 96 13.02 5.48 -6.06
CA TRP A 96 12.14 5.46 -4.90
C TRP A 96 12.08 6.86 -4.24
N ARG A 97 10.87 7.40 -4.05
CA ARG A 97 10.66 8.77 -3.56
C ARG A 97 9.78 8.89 -2.32
N TRP A 98 9.35 7.77 -1.76
CA TRP A 98 8.35 7.76 -0.69
C TRP A 98 8.93 7.28 0.64
N ALA A 99 8.59 7.96 1.73
CA ALA A 99 8.90 7.48 3.06
C ALA A 99 8.15 6.16 3.34
N LEU A 100 8.75 5.28 4.15
CA LEU A 100 8.05 4.10 4.67
C LEU A 100 7.47 4.43 6.05
N PRO A 101 6.37 3.76 6.47
CA PRO A 101 5.90 3.88 7.85
C PRO A 101 6.97 3.40 8.84
N PRO A 102 6.99 3.92 10.08
CA PRO A 102 7.85 3.40 11.13
C PRO A 102 7.65 1.89 11.34
N ALA A 103 8.69 1.20 11.82
CA ALA A 103 8.60 -0.24 12.09
C ALA A 103 7.59 -0.57 13.21
N GLY A 104 7.45 0.30 14.21
CA GLY A 104 6.45 0.18 15.27
C GLY A 104 5.12 0.85 14.89
N SER A 105 4.02 0.16 15.18
CA SER A 105 2.67 0.73 15.03
C SER A 105 1.75 0.30 16.16
N ARG A 106 0.88 1.22 16.58
CA ARG A 106 -0.16 0.99 17.59
C ARG A 106 -1.36 0.31 16.95
N TRP A 107 -1.87 -0.75 17.58
CA TRP A 107 -3.17 -1.32 17.25
C TRP A 107 -4.29 -0.40 17.74
N VAL A 108 -5.29 -0.16 16.89
CA VAL A 108 -6.40 0.76 17.17
C VAL A 108 -7.73 0.01 17.27
N GLU A 109 -8.01 -0.86 16.29
CA GLU A 109 -9.27 -1.62 16.19
C GLU A 109 -9.07 -2.80 15.23
N THR A 110 -9.97 -3.77 15.27
CA THR A 110 -10.10 -4.85 14.30
C THR A 110 -11.41 -4.74 13.52
N LEU A 111 -11.32 -4.57 12.21
CA LEU A 111 -12.47 -4.53 11.31
C LEU A 111 -12.72 -5.90 10.66
N PRO A 112 -13.98 -6.31 10.46
CA PRO A 112 -14.29 -7.51 9.68
C PRO A 112 -13.91 -7.34 8.20
N GLY A 113 -13.16 -8.30 7.64
CA GLY A 113 -12.75 -8.25 6.23
C GLY A 113 -13.93 -8.25 5.26
N GLY A 114 -15.04 -8.89 5.61
CA GLY A 114 -16.29 -8.86 4.83
C GLY A 114 -16.86 -7.45 4.65
N GLU A 115 -16.78 -6.62 5.69
CA GLU A 115 -17.24 -5.22 5.63
C GLU A 115 -16.36 -4.40 4.69
N LEU A 116 -15.04 -4.57 4.77
CA LEU A 116 -14.10 -3.88 3.87
C LEU A 116 -14.30 -4.28 2.39
N ARG A 117 -14.66 -5.55 2.11
CA ARG A 117 -15.05 -5.96 0.74
C ARG A 117 -16.34 -5.30 0.29
N ARG A 118 -17.35 -5.20 1.17
CA ARG A 118 -18.62 -4.51 0.86
C ARG A 118 -18.36 -3.05 0.54
N LEU A 119 -17.61 -2.33 1.38
CA LEU A 119 -17.23 -0.93 1.17
C LEU A 119 -16.49 -0.73 -0.16
N ALA A 120 -15.54 -1.61 -0.49
CA ALA A 120 -14.82 -1.53 -1.76
C ALA A 120 -15.74 -1.75 -2.97
N SER A 121 -16.67 -2.71 -2.86
CA SER A 121 -17.60 -3.06 -3.94
C SER A 121 -18.65 -1.97 -4.16
N ALA A 122 -19.17 -1.40 -3.07
CA ALA A 122 -20.08 -0.26 -3.10
C ALA A 122 -19.43 0.95 -3.78
N ALA A 123 -18.20 1.32 -3.40
CA ALA A 123 -17.44 2.39 -4.04
C ALA A 123 -17.25 2.16 -5.55
N ALA A 124 -16.91 0.93 -5.96
CA ALA A 124 -16.79 0.58 -7.38
C ALA A 124 -18.14 0.66 -8.12
N GLY A 125 -19.25 0.30 -7.45
CA GLY A 125 -20.62 0.48 -7.95
C GLY A 125 -20.94 1.95 -8.21
N THR A 126 -20.70 2.80 -7.21
CA THR A 126 -20.91 4.25 -7.30
C THR A 126 -20.13 4.88 -8.47
N LEU A 127 -18.87 4.47 -8.71
CA LEU A 127 -18.11 4.96 -9.88
C LEU A 127 -18.73 4.55 -11.21
N ARG A 128 -19.21 3.30 -11.32
CA ARG A 128 -19.84 2.82 -12.56
C ARG A 128 -21.15 3.55 -12.82
N GLU A 129 -21.98 3.71 -11.80
CA GLU A 129 -23.25 4.42 -11.89
C GLU A 129 -23.06 5.87 -12.30
N ALA A 130 -22.13 6.57 -11.64
CA ALA A 130 -21.82 7.96 -11.94
C ALA A 130 -21.15 8.15 -13.31
N ALA A 131 -20.37 7.17 -13.78
CA ALA A 131 -19.82 7.19 -15.13
C ALA A 131 -20.91 6.99 -16.21
N ALA A 132 -21.94 6.19 -15.91
CA ALA A 132 -23.04 5.92 -16.82
C ALA A 132 -24.11 7.03 -16.84
N HIS A 133 -24.42 7.64 -15.70
CA HIS A 133 -25.57 8.54 -15.54
C HIS A 133 -25.19 9.97 -15.13
N GLY A 134 -23.90 10.26 -14.94
CA GLY A 134 -23.44 11.52 -14.35
C GLY A 134 -23.75 11.60 -12.85
N VAL A 135 -23.42 12.74 -12.24
CA VAL A 135 -23.73 13.02 -10.83
C VAL A 135 -24.67 14.22 -10.78
N ALA A 136 -25.85 14.04 -10.17
CA ALA A 136 -26.89 15.07 -10.11
C ALA A 136 -27.21 15.69 -11.50
N GLY A 137 -27.26 14.85 -12.54
CA GLY A 137 -27.54 15.26 -13.92
C GLY A 137 -26.38 15.98 -14.63
N ARG A 138 -25.18 16.06 -14.04
CA ARG A 138 -24.01 16.70 -14.64
C ARG A 138 -22.90 15.69 -14.94
N ALA A 139 -22.25 15.86 -16.09
CA ALA A 139 -21.03 15.14 -16.40
C ALA A 139 -19.90 15.64 -15.48
N VAL A 140 -19.32 14.74 -14.70
CA VAL A 140 -18.14 15.00 -13.87
C VAL A 140 -16.95 14.28 -14.49
N GLY A 141 -15.78 14.93 -14.56
CA GLY A 141 -14.58 14.29 -15.08
C GLY A 141 -14.24 13.01 -14.28
N GLN A 142 -14.05 11.89 -14.99
CA GLN A 142 -13.83 10.57 -14.38
C GLN A 142 -12.63 10.52 -13.43
N ARG A 143 -11.64 11.40 -13.61
CA ARG A 143 -10.50 11.52 -12.70
C ARG A 143 -10.90 12.18 -11.39
N ALA A 144 -11.53 13.35 -11.45
CA ALA A 144 -11.95 14.11 -10.27
C ALA A 144 -12.92 13.32 -9.40
N LEU A 145 -13.89 12.63 -10.03
CA LEU A 145 -14.83 11.76 -9.32
C LEU A 145 -14.13 10.60 -8.61
N ARG A 146 -13.17 9.97 -9.28
CA ARG A 146 -12.38 8.86 -8.71
C ARG A 146 -11.53 9.32 -7.54
N ASP A 147 -10.85 10.46 -7.68
CA ASP A 147 -10.01 11.02 -6.64
C ASP A 147 -10.86 11.39 -5.41
N ALA A 148 -12.00 12.06 -5.60
CA ALA A 148 -12.93 12.39 -4.53
C ALA A 148 -13.46 11.14 -3.80
N LEU A 149 -13.84 10.10 -4.54
CA LEU A 149 -14.30 8.85 -3.93
C LEU A 149 -13.17 8.14 -3.18
N LEU A 150 -11.95 8.16 -3.70
CA LEU A 150 -10.80 7.55 -3.04
C LEU A 150 -10.44 8.30 -1.74
N ASP A 151 -10.58 9.62 -1.73
CA ASP A 151 -10.35 10.46 -0.54
C ASP A 151 -11.48 10.37 0.50
N HIS A 152 -12.63 9.82 0.14
CA HIS A 152 -13.73 9.58 1.07
C HIS A 152 -13.28 8.72 2.26
N VAL A 153 -13.62 9.16 3.47
CA VAL A 153 -13.42 8.41 4.71
C VAL A 153 -14.49 7.33 4.80
N ALA A 154 -14.09 6.07 4.61
CA ALA A 154 -14.99 4.92 4.60
C ALA A 154 -15.35 4.46 6.01
N VAL A 155 -14.41 4.57 6.96
CA VAL A 155 -14.58 4.19 8.35
C VAL A 155 -13.88 5.20 9.24
N VAL A 156 -14.55 5.63 10.31
CA VAL A 156 -13.95 6.40 11.41
C VAL A 156 -13.89 5.47 12.62
N VAL A 157 -12.70 5.27 13.15
CA VAL A 157 -12.46 4.49 14.37
C VAL A 157 -12.17 5.45 15.50
N THR A 158 -13.01 5.43 16.53
CA THR A 158 -12.80 6.18 17.77
C THR A 158 -12.24 5.21 18.80
N PRO A 159 -10.97 5.36 19.22
CA PRO A 159 -10.40 4.48 20.24
C PRO A 159 -11.09 4.73 21.58
N ASP A 160 -11.32 3.67 22.37
CA ASP A 160 -11.95 3.78 23.70
C ASP A 160 -11.09 4.55 24.71
N ASP A 161 -9.77 4.61 24.50
CA ASP A 161 -8.85 5.35 25.34
C ASP A 161 -9.01 6.87 25.14
N GLU A 162 -9.65 7.57 26.07
CA GLU A 162 -9.65 9.04 26.07
C GLU A 162 -8.26 9.61 26.45
N PRO A 163 -7.79 10.72 25.82
CA PRO A 163 -8.37 11.49 24.71
C PRO A 163 -7.71 11.13 23.36
N ALA A 164 -7.86 9.88 22.89
CA ALA A 164 -7.28 9.50 21.60
C ALA A 164 -8.08 10.10 20.42
N ARG A 165 -7.36 10.73 19.48
CA ARG A 165 -7.96 11.29 18.26
C ARG A 165 -8.54 10.17 17.37
N PRO A 166 -9.73 10.37 16.75
CA PRO A 166 -10.28 9.43 15.78
C PRO A 166 -9.33 9.14 14.62
N VAL A 167 -9.31 7.87 14.21
CA VAL A 167 -8.52 7.36 13.09
C VAL A 167 -9.43 7.17 11.89
N GLU A 168 -9.12 7.87 10.81
CA GLU A 168 -9.89 7.83 9.57
C GLU A 168 -9.26 6.84 8.60
N VAL A 169 -10.06 5.88 8.15
CA VAL A 169 -9.70 4.91 7.12
C VAL A 169 -10.34 5.36 5.80
N THR A 170 -9.51 5.81 4.86
CA THR A 170 -9.97 6.28 3.55
C THR A 170 -10.26 5.14 2.59
N GLN A 171 -11.09 5.39 1.58
CA GLN A 171 -11.31 4.47 0.47
C GLN A 171 -10.02 4.10 -0.26
N ARG A 172 -9.01 4.99 -0.31
CA ARG A 172 -7.65 4.66 -0.79
C ARG A 172 -7.08 3.42 -0.09
N LEU A 173 -7.15 3.37 1.25
CA LEU A 173 -6.66 2.24 2.05
C LEU A 173 -7.51 0.98 1.78
N VAL A 174 -8.83 1.11 1.81
CA VAL A 174 -9.76 -0.02 1.57
C VAL A 174 -9.51 -0.65 0.19
N GLN A 175 -9.44 0.17 -0.86
CA GLN A 175 -9.14 -0.28 -2.22
C GLN A 175 -7.74 -0.88 -2.33
N GLY A 176 -6.75 -0.31 -1.64
CA GLY A 176 -5.40 -0.87 -1.51
C GLY A 176 -5.43 -2.32 -1.02
N LEU A 177 -6.06 -2.52 0.13
CA LEU A 177 -6.14 -3.82 0.79
C LEU A 177 -6.86 -4.87 -0.06
N VAL A 178 -8.00 -4.49 -0.64
CA VAL A 178 -8.84 -5.40 -1.46
C VAL A 178 -8.17 -5.73 -2.79
N ARG A 179 -7.66 -4.74 -3.52
CA ARG A 179 -7.05 -4.96 -4.86
C ARG A 179 -5.73 -5.71 -4.78
N MET A 180 -4.98 -5.58 -3.68
CA MET A 180 -3.80 -6.40 -3.43
C MET A 180 -4.13 -7.80 -2.90
N GLY A 181 -5.41 -8.12 -2.67
CA GLY A 181 -5.85 -9.42 -2.21
C GLY A 181 -5.47 -9.72 -0.76
N PHE A 182 -5.20 -8.69 0.05
CA PHE A 182 -4.66 -8.86 1.40
C PHE A 182 -5.68 -9.40 2.42
N LEU A 183 -6.97 -9.41 2.06
CA LEU A 183 -8.03 -10.04 2.83
C LEU A 183 -8.11 -11.56 2.65
N GLY A 184 -7.42 -12.13 1.65
CA GLY A 184 -7.56 -13.54 1.29
C GLY A 184 -8.88 -13.87 0.57
N PRO A 185 -9.16 -15.16 0.33
CA PRO A 185 -10.45 -15.60 -0.17
C PRO A 185 -11.58 -15.21 0.81
N ALA A 186 -12.79 -15.02 0.28
CA ALA A 186 -13.96 -14.85 1.13
C ALA A 186 -14.21 -16.17 1.85
N GLY A 187 -13.96 -16.21 3.16
CA GLY A 187 -14.33 -17.34 4.00
C GLY A 187 -15.78 -17.21 4.46
N ASN A 188 -16.33 -18.33 4.94
CA ASN A 188 -17.74 -18.43 5.31
C ASN A 188 -18.03 -17.93 6.74
N SER A 189 -17.00 -17.55 7.50
CA SER A 189 -17.13 -17.02 8.87
C SER A 189 -17.00 -15.50 8.88
N PRO A 190 -17.79 -14.78 9.72
CA PRO A 190 -17.66 -13.33 9.90
C PRO A 190 -16.26 -12.88 10.37
N GLU A 191 -15.47 -13.77 10.98
CA GLU A 191 -14.09 -13.51 11.39
C GLU A 191 -13.05 -13.80 10.28
N SER A 192 -13.51 -14.35 9.14
CA SER A 192 -12.65 -14.62 7.99
C SER A 192 -12.09 -13.32 7.42
N GLY A 193 -10.82 -13.08 7.68
CA GLY A 193 -10.10 -11.90 7.20
C GLY A 193 -10.19 -10.71 8.14
N ALA A 194 -10.08 -10.91 9.46
CA ALA A 194 -9.89 -9.83 10.42
C ALA A 194 -8.77 -8.87 9.98
N VAL A 195 -9.06 -7.57 9.99
CA VAL A 195 -8.14 -6.52 9.56
C VAL A 195 -7.86 -5.57 10.70
N GLN A 196 -6.59 -5.45 11.07
CA GLN A 196 -6.20 -4.51 12.09
C GLN A 196 -6.06 -3.10 11.51
N VAL A 197 -6.71 -2.14 12.13
CA VAL A 197 -6.42 -0.71 11.95
C VAL A 197 -5.21 -0.38 12.82
N ARG A 198 -4.17 0.16 12.17
CA ARG A 198 -2.90 0.53 12.82
C ARG A 198 -2.64 2.02 12.66
N ALA A 199 -2.02 2.62 13.67
CA ALA A 199 -1.55 4.00 13.64
C ALA A 199 -0.06 4.07 13.98
N ALA A 200 0.70 4.88 13.24
CA ALA A 200 2.12 5.13 13.49
C ALA A 200 2.48 6.59 13.18
N GLY A 201 2.41 7.46 14.18
CA GLY A 201 2.52 8.90 13.98
C GLY A 201 1.44 9.41 13.02
N ARG A 202 1.85 9.93 11.86
CA ARG A 202 0.93 10.41 10.81
C ARG A 202 0.46 9.33 9.81
N TRP A 203 0.86 8.08 10.04
CA TRP A 203 0.47 6.95 9.20
C TRP A 203 -0.75 6.25 9.76
N VAL A 204 -1.69 5.94 8.87
CA VAL A 204 -2.80 5.02 9.12
C VAL A 204 -2.59 3.81 8.22
N GLY A 205 -2.75 2.62 8.78
CA GLY A 205 -2.58 1.37 8.07
C GLY A 205 -3.73 0.39 8.31
N LEU A 206 -3.96 -0.46 7.31
CA LEU A 206 -4.79 -1.65 7.42
C LEU A 206 -3.89 -2.87 7.26
N VAL A 207 -3.84 -3.74 8.26
CA VAL A 207 -3.07 -4.98 8.23
C VAL A 207 -4.05 -6.14 8.15
N GLY A 208 -4.12 -6.76 6.97
CA GLY A 208 -4.88 -7.99 6.74
C GLY A 208 -4.01 -9.24 6.85
N PRO A 209 -4.60 -10.43 6.72
CA PRO A 209 -3.88 -11.71 6.87
C PRO A 209 -2.70 -11.87 5.91
N TYR A 210 -2.80 -11.27 4.72
CA TYR A 210 -1.85 -11.48 3.64
C TYR A 210 -1.03 -10.24 3.31
N GLY A 211 -1.06 -9.19 4.13
CA GLY A 211 -0.27 -7.99 3.89
C GLY A 211 -0.90 -6.74 4.49
N ALA A 212 -0.19 -5.63 4.32
CA ALA A 212 -0.59 -4.36 4.90
C ALA A 212 -0.62 -3.26 3.85
N VAL A 213 -1.52 -2.29 4.05
CA VAL A 213 -1.52 -1.04 3.29
C VAL A 213 -1.43 0.15 4.23
N TRP A 214 -0.74 1.19 3.79
CA TRP A 214 -0.42 2.36 4.59
C TRP A 214 -0.64 3.64 3.79
N SER A 215 -1.24 4.62 4.45
CA SER A 215 -1.38 5.97 3.94
C SER A 215 -0.82 6.94 4.96
N GLN A 216 -0.01 7.88 4.47
CA GLN A 216 0.39 9.02 5.26
C GLN A 216 -0.74 10.05 5.18
N LYS A 217 -1.27 10.54 6.31
CA LYS A 217 -2.13 11.72 6.27
C LYS A 217 -1.27 12.87 5.73
N ALA A 218 -1.67 13.43 4.59
CA ALA A 218 -1.02 14.63 4.07
C ALA A 218 -1.15 15.72 5.13
N THR A 219 -0.04 16.37 5.46
CA THR A 219 -0.12 17.67 6.10
C THR A 219 -0.62 18.61 5.01
N ASP A 220 -1.82 19.16 5.17
CA ASP A 220 -2.30 20.20 4.30
C ASP A 220 -1.40 21.43 4.54
N LEU A 221 -0.34 21.53 3.75
CA LEU A 221 0.65 22.59 3.89
C LEU A 221 0.18 23.72 2.99
N VAL A 222 -0.71 24.54 3.54
CA VAL A 222 -1.19 25.75 2.88
C VAL A 222 -0.03 26.75 2.83
N VAL A 223 0.69 26.77 1.71
CA VAL A 223 1.65 27.83 1.41
C VAL A 223 0.86 29.07 1.01
N ARG A 224 0.71 30.02 1.94
CA ARG A 224 0.19 31.35 1.62
C ARG A 224 1.33 32.15 0.99
N PRO A 225 1.22 32.62 -0.27
CA PRO A 225 2.22 33.51 -0.84
C PRO A 225 2.26 34.80 0.00
N ALA A 226 3.46 35.18 0.44
CA ALA A 226 3.66 36.45 1.13
C ALA A 226 3.47 37.59 0.11
N VAL A 227 2.43 38.39 0.31
CA VAL A 227 2.25 39.64 -0.44
C VAL A 227 3.28 40.63 0.09
N ALA A 228 4.35 40.86 -0.68
CA ALA A 228 5.31 41.91 -0.39
C ALA A 228 4.58 43.27 -0.46
N HIS A 229 4.46 43.97 0.67
CA HIS A 229 4.08 45.37 0.68
C HIS A 229 5.22 46.18 0.09
N ALA A 230 4.96 46.89 -1.00
CA ALA A 230 5.85 47.94 -1.46
C ALA A 230 5.74 49.12 -0.48
N ASN A 231 6.82 49.40 0.23
CA ASN A 231 6.94 50.67 0.96
C ASN A 231 7.03 51.78 -0.08
N GLY A 232 6.08 52.71 0.00
CA GLY A 232 6.14 54.00 -0.71
C GLY A 232 7.18 54.94 -0.11
#